data_AF-A0A940BTN2-F1
#
_entry.id   AF-A0A940BTN2-F1
#
_cell.length_a   1.000
_cell.length_b   1.000
_cell.length_c   1.000
_cell.angle_alpha   90.00
_cell.angle_beta   90.00
_cell.angle_gamma   90.00
#
_symmetry.space_group_name_H-M   'P 1'
#
loop_
_entity.id
_entity.type
_entity.pdbx_description
1 polymer ?
#
loop_
_entity_poly.entity_id
_entity_poly.type
_entity_poly.pdbx_seq_one_letter_code
_entity_poly.pdbx_strand_id
1 'polypeptide(L)'
;QKLGKKISEIAEILGRSKSTISRELKRNSNQHGKYNPWGAYSKATARRRACVRRARIQQGTELYSFIVECLMKYWSPEAIARCWNNEHPLNRIAFATIYRAIRNGFFKGITPKSHLRRRTAVMAEKAGVRTKD
;
A
#
# COMPACT_ATOMS: atom_id res chain seq x y z
N GLN A 1 12.89 -32.09 33.01
CA GLN A 1 11.93 -31.23 33.73
C GLN A 1 11.71 -29.95 32.91
N LYS A 2 10.46 -29.55 32.65
CA LYS A 2 10.16 -28.28 31.97
C LYS A 2 10.17 -27.21 33.07
N LEU A 3 11.25 -26.44 33.20
CA LEU A 3 11.29 -25.30 34.13
C LEU A 3 10.24 -24.27 33.68
N GLY A 4 9.04 -24.34 34.27
CA GLY A 4 7.97 -23.39 34.03
C GLY A 4 8.24 -22.12 34.82
N LYS A 5 9.02 -21.19 34.27
CA LYS A 5 9.16 -19.85 34.87
C LYS A 5 7.79 -19.20 34.99
N LYS A 6 7.49 -18.63 36.16
CA LYS A 6 6.29 -17.84 36.41
C LYS A 6 6.33 -16.58 35.55
N ILE A 7 5.16 -16.03 35.23
CA ILE A 7 5.03 -14.78 34.45
C ILE A 7 5.84 -13.63 35.07
N SER A 8 5.94 -13.58 36.41
CA SER A 8 6.74 -12.60 37.15
C SER A 8 8.23 -12.70 36.85
N GLU A 9 8.78 -13.91 36.83
CA GLU A 9 10.21 -14.14 36.60
C GLU A 9 10.57 -13.81 35.14
N ILE A 10 9.70 -14.18 34.20
CA ILE A 10 9.86 -13.82 32.78
C ILE A 10 9.82 -12.30 32.58
N ALA A 11 8.90 -11.63 33.28
CA ALA A 11 8.75 -10.18 33.22
C ALA A 11 10.02 -9.45 33.72
N GLU A 12 10.59 -9.92 34.83
CA GLU A 12 11.83 -9.39 35.40
C GLU A 12 13.02 -9.59 34.46
N ILE A 13 13.21 -10.81 33.94
CA ILE A 13 14.30 -11.14 32.99
C ILE A 13 14.23 -10.27 31.73
N LEU A 14 13.02 -9.98 31.24
CA LEU A 14 12.81 -9.20 30.01
C LEU A 14 12.69 -7.68 30.26
N GLY A 15 12.70 -7.21 31.51
CA GLY A 15 12.47 -5.80 31.84
C GLY A 15 11.10 -5.28 31.37
N ARG A 16 10.06 -6.12 31.45
CA ARG A 16 8.68 -5.80 31.03
C ARG A 16 7.70 -6.00 32.18
N SER A 17 6.52 -5.38 32.10
CA SER A 17 5.48 -5.61 33.10
C SER A 17 4.84 -7.01 32.96
N LYS A 18 4.40 -7.59 34.09
CA LYS A 18 3.67 -8.87 34.12
C LYS A 18 2.46 -8.87 33.18
N SER A 19 1.75 -7.74 33.12
CA SER A 19 0.59 -7.54 32.23
C SER A 19 0.98 -7.56 30.74
N THR A 20 2.19 -7.14 30.38
CA THR A 20 2.68 -7.24 29.00
C THR A 20 2.93 -8.70 28.61
N ILE A 21 3.60 -9.47 29.48
CA ILE A 21 3.83 -10.91 29.25
C ILE A 21 2.50 -11.67 29.18
N SER A 22 1.57 -11.41 30.10
CA SER A 22 0.24 -12.05 30.09
C SER A 22 -0.55 -11.75 28.80
N ARG A 23 -0.59 -10.48 28.37
CA ARG A 23 -1.25 -10.09 27.11
C ARG A 23 -0.61 -10.73 25.88
N GLU A 24 0.72 -10.82 25.86
CA GLU A 24 1.47 -11.46 24.77
C GLU A 24 1.12 -12.96 24.67
N LEU A 25 1.18 -13.68 25.79
CA LEU A 25 0.81 -15.10 25.85
C LEU A 25 -0.65 -15.30 25.40
N LYS A 26 -1.59 -14.52 25.94
CA LYS A 26 -3.02 -14.60 25.57
C LYS A 26 -3.26 -14.38 24.08
N ARG A 27 -2.56 -13.41 23.46
CA ARG A 27 -2.74 -13.08 22.03
C ARG A 27 -2.06 -14.05 21.08
N ASN A 28 -0.96 -14.70 21.51
CA ASN A 28 -0.08 -15.45 20.62
C ASN A 28 0.05 -16.94 20.92
N SER A 29 -0.60 -17.46 21.97
CA SER A 29 -0.73 -18.91 22.20
C SER A 29 -1.42 -19.63 21.02
N ASN A 30 -1.03 -20.88 20.80
CA ASN A 30 -1.65 -21.77 19.82
C ASN A 30 -3.00 -22.33 20.32
N GLN A 31 -3.66 -23.17 19.51
CA GLN A 31 -4.95 -23.79 19.84
C GLN A 31 -4.95 -24.64 21.13
N HIS A 32 -3.77 -25.08 21.57
CA HIS A 32 -3.58 -25.86 22.81
C HIS A 32 -3.12 -24.98 23.99
N GLY A 33 -3.25 -23.65 23.87
CA GLY A 33 -2.87 -22.69 24.92
C GLY A 33 -1.36 -22.50 25.12
N LYS A 34 -0.51 -23.14 24.30
CA LYS A 34 0.96 -23.07 24.42
C LYS A 34 1.52 -21.94 23.57
N TYR A 35 2.49 -21.21 24.10
CA TYR A 35 3.24 -20.21 23.34
C TYR A 35 4.14 -20.89 22.30
N ASN A 36 4.09 -20.40 21.06
CA ASN A 36 4.99 -20.80 19.99
C ASN A 36 5.57 -19.53 19.34
N PRO A 37 6.90 -19.30 19.41
CA PRO A 37 7.53 -18.11 18.85
C PRO A 37 7.27 -17.91 17.35
N TRP A 38 7.34 -18.97 16.54
CA TRP A 38 7.06 -18.91 15.10
C TRP A 38 5.61 -18.55 14.82
N GLY A 39 4.67 -19.16 15.56
CA GLY A 39 3.25 -18.83 15.47
C GLY A 39 2.96 -17.38 15.90
N ALA A 40 3.60 -16.91 16.97
CA ALA A 40 3.50 -15.54 17.46
C ALA A 40 3.98 -14.52 16.40
N TYR A 41 5.13 -14.80 15.79
CA TYR A 41 5.69 -13.97 14.72
C TYR A 41 4.77 -13.91 13.49
N SER A 42 4.27 -15.06 13.03
CA SER A 42 3.32 -15.13 11.92
C SER A 42 2.04 -14.34 12.21
N LYS A 43 1.48 -14.47 13.42
CA LYS A 43 0.30 -13.70 13.87
C LYS A 43 0.58 -12.20 13.92
N ALA A 44 1.72 -11.80 14.47
CA ALA A 44 2.12 -10.39 14.54
C ALA A 44 2.30 -9.79 13.14
N THR A 45 2.94 -10.53 12.23
CA THR A 45 3.13 -10.13 10.83
C THR A 45 1.80 -10.03 10.08
N ALA A 46 0.90 -10.99 10.27
CA ALA A 46 -0.44 -10.96 9.68
C ALA A 46 -1.24 -9.74 10.16
N ARG A 47 -1.26 -9.47 11.47
CA ARG A 47 -1.92 -8.27 12.03
C ARG A 47 -1.31 -6.99 11.47
N ARG A 48 0.02 -6.91 11.38
CA ARG A 48 0.71 -5.76 10.80
C ARG A 48 0.35 -5.54 9.33
N ARG A 49 0.22 -6.61 8.54
CA ARG A 49 -0.23 -6.51 7.14
C ARG A 49 -1.70 -6.10 7.04
N ALA A 50 -2.55 -6.62 7.92
CA ALA A 50 -3.99 -6.33 7.94
C ALA A 50 -4.32 -4.91 8.42
N CYS A 51 -3.52 -4.31 9.30
CA CYS A 51 -3.75 -2.96 9.80
C CYS A 51 -3.34 -1.85 8.81
N VAL A 52 -2.66 -2.18 7.70
CA VAL A 52 -2.31 -1.19 6.69
C VAL A 52 -3.57 -0.79 5.92
N ARG A 53 -3.80 0.52 5.79
CA ARG A 53 -4.91 1.07 5.02
C ARG A 53 -4.83 0.54 3.58
N ARG A 54 -5.96 0.06 3.05
CA ARG A 54 -6.03 -0.41 1.66
C ARG A 54 -5.51 0.68 0.72
N ALA A 55 -4.75 0.26 -0.29
CA ALA A 55 -4.25 1.18 -1.31
C ALA A 55 -5.43 1.91 -1.97
N ARG A 56 -5.27 3.21 -2.17
CA ARG A 56 -6.34 4.07 -2.73
C ARG A 56 -6.69 3.69 -4.17
N ILE A 57 -5.69 3.32 -4.95
CA ILE A 57 -5.82 2.85 -6.33
C ILE A 57 -5.81 1.34 -6.28
N GLN A 58 -6.85 0.71 -6.82
CA GLN A 58 -7.01 -0.75 -6.83
C GLN A 58 -7.31 -1.22 -8.24
N GLN A 59 -6.63 -2.28 -8.69
CA GLN A 59 -6.86 -2.84 -10.02
C GLN A 59 -8.32 -3.28 -10.18
N GLY A 60 -8.91 -2.99 -11.34
CA GLY A 60 -10.32 -3.29 -11.62
C GLY A 60 -11.34 -2.26 -11.12
N THR A 61 -10.89 -1.20 -10.44
CA THR A 61 -11.77 -0.06 -10.11
C THR A 61 -11.86 0.93 -11.27
N GLU A 62 -12.95 1.70 -11.32
CA GLU A 62 -13.14 2.81 -12.27
C GLU A 62 -11.97 3.80 -12.25
N LEU A 63 -11.55 4.21 -11.04
CA LEU A 63 -10.39 5.08 -10.83
C LEU A 63 -9.11 4.51 -11.46
N TYR A 64 -8.91 3.19 -11.38
CA TYR A 64 -7.75 2.55 -12.00
C TYR A 64 -7.81 2.64 -13.52
N SER A 65 -8.96 2.29 -14.11
CA SER A 65 -9.15 2.34 -15.56
C SER A 65 -8.97 3.76 -16.10
N PHE A 66 -9.56 4.76 -15.43
CA PHE A 66 -9.40 6.17 -15.76
C PHE A 66 -7.93 6.62 -15.73
N ILE A 67 -7.21 6.32 -14.64
CA ILE A 67 -5.80 6.68 -14.52
C ILE A 67 -4.97 6.05 -15.65
N VAL A 68 -5.19 4.76 -15.94
CA VAL A 68 -4.47 4.05 -17.00
C VAL A 68 -4.73 4.70 -18.37
N GLU A 69 -5.99 4.97 -18.70
CA GLU A 69 -6.36 5.60 -19.96
C GLU A 69 -5.70 6.98 -20.12
N CYS A 70 -5.75 7.82 -19.08
CA CYS A 70 -5.11 9.13 -19.11
C CYS A 70 -3.58 9.05 -19.19
N LEU A 71 -2.94 8.10 -18.49
CA LEU A 71 -1.50 7.89 -18.56
C LEU A 71 -1.05 7.44 -19.95
N MET A 72 -1.85 6.61 -20.64
CA MET A 72 -1.60 6.22 -22.04
C MET A 72 -1.71 7.42 -22.99
N LYS A 73 -2.53 8.41 -22.66
CA LYS A 73 -2.62 9.71 -23.35
C LYS A 73 -1.55 10.71 -22.88
N TYR A 74 -0.59 10.29 -22.07
CA TYR A 74 0.51 11.13 -21.54
C TYR A 74 0.04 12.31 -20.66
N TRP A 75 -1.10 12.18 -20.00
CA TRP A 75 -1.56 13.21 -19.06
C TRP A 75 -0.68 13.21 -17.80
N SER A 76 -0.40 14.38 -17.25
CA SER A 76 0.32 14.48 -15.98
C SER A 76 -0.55 14.00 -14.81
N PRO A 77 0.04 13.43 -13.74
CA PRO A 77 -0.70 13.02 -12.56
C PRO A 77 -1.55 14.14 -11.92
N GLU A 78 -1.12 15.40 -12.03
CA GLU A 78 -1.90 16.56 -11.61
C GLU A 78 -3.16 16.76 -12.45
N ALA A 79 -3.03 16.68 -13.78
CA ALA A 79 -4.17 16.78 -14.70
C ALA A 79 -5.19 15.67 -14.45
N ILE A 80 -4.71 14.43 -14.28
CA ILE A 80 -5.53 13.26 -13.97
C ILE A 80 -6.28 13.47 -12.65
N ALA A 81 -5.58 13.86 -11.58
CA ALA A 81 -6.20 14.10 -10.29
C ALA A 81 -7.21 15.25 -10.34
N ARG A 82 -6.93 16.32 -11.08
CA ARG A 82 -7.84 17.45 -11.23
C ARG A 82 -9.14 17.04 -11.92
N CYS A 83 -9.05 16.39 -13.08
CA CYS A 83 -10.23 15.93 -13.82
C CYS A 83 -11.06 14.95 -12.99
N TRP A 84 -10.43 13.92 -12.41
CA TRP A 84 -11.13 12.96 -11.55
C TRP A 84 -11.86 13.66 -10.39
N ASN A 85 -11.17 14.56 -9.68
CA ASN A 85 -11.73 15.20 -8.50
C ASN A 85 -12.87 16.16 -8.79
N ASN A 86 -12.93 16.74 -10.00
CA ASN A 86 -14.02 17.60 -10.41
C ASN A 86 -15.30 16.79 -10.63
N GLU A 87 -15.18 15.61 -11.23
CA GLU A 87 -16.32 14.70 -11.48
C GLU A 87 -16.70 13.90 -10.22
N HIS A 88 -15.75 13.70 -9.30
CA HIS A 88 -15.91 12.83 -8.13
C HIS A 88 -15.62 13.55 -6.79
N PRO A 89 -16.45 14.53 -6.36
CA PRO A 89 -16.17 15.37 -5.20
C PRO A 89 -16.10 14.58 -3.87
N LEU A 90 -16.83 13.47 -3.76
CA LEU A 90 -16.81 12.59 -2.58
C LEU A 90 -15.72 11.50 -2.64
N ASN A 91 -15.10 11.29 -3.81
CA ASN A 91 -14.18 10.19 -4.05
C ASN A 91 -12.84 10.71 -4.61
N ARG A 92 -12.27 11.73 -3.97
CA ARG A 92 -11.07 12.43 -4.45
C ARG A 92 -9.77 11.64 -4.30
N ILE A 93 -8.81 11.90 -5.18
CA ILE A 93 -7.43 11.40 -5.13
C ILE A 93 -6.41 12.55 -5.17
N ALA A 94 -5.36 12.41 -4.38
CA ALA A 94 -4.20 13.30 -4.45
C ALA A 94 -3.25 12.84 -5.57
N PHE A 95 -2.75 13.75 -6.41
CA PHE A 95 -1.79 13.46 -7.48
C PHE A 95 -0.52 12.74 -6.97
N ALA A 96 -0.06 13.05 -5.76
CA ALA A 96 1.07 12.36 -5.12
C ALA A 96 0.85 10.84 -4.96
N THR A 97 -0.41 10.41 -4.84
CA THR A 97 -0.77 8.98 -4.80
C THR A 97 -0.57 8.30 -6.15
N ILE A 98 -0.91 9.00 -7.24
CA ILE A 98 -0.66 8.53 -8.61
C ILE A 98 0.84 8.45 -8.86
N TYR A 99 1.61 9.48 -8.51
CA TYR A 99 3.08 9.45 -8.59
C TYR A 99 3.69 8.28 -7.82
N ARG A 100 3.25 8.04 -6.58
CA ARG A 100 3.73 6.92 -5.77
C ARG A 100 3.40 5.57 -6.41
N ALA A 101 2.20 5.42 -6.98
CA ALA A 101 1.82 4.20 -7.68
C ALA A 101 2.69 3.95 -8.92
N ILE A 102 2.95 5.00 -9.73
CA ILE A 102 3.84 4.89 -10.89
C ILE A 102 5.27 4.52 -10.47
N ARG A 103 5.84 5.20 -9.45
CA ARG A 103 7.20 4.92 -8.97
C ARG A 103 7.35 3.51 -8.39
N ASN A 104 6.30 2.98 -7.78
CA ASN A 104 6.27 1.62 -7.25
C ASN A 104 6.00 0.55 -8.32
N GLY A 105 5.90 0.93 -9.60
CA GLY A 105 5.64 -0.03 -10.69
C GLY A 105 4.25 -0.64 -10.67
N PHE A 106 3.28 0.03 -10.03
CA PHE A 106 1.91 -0.49 -9.90
C PHE A 106 1.21 -0.64 -11.26
N PHE A 107 1.50 0.26 -12.19
CA PHE A 107 0.98 0.21 -13.55
C PHE A 107 2.00 -0.47 -14.47
N LYS A 108 1.72 -1.71 -14.89
CA LYS A 108 2.62 -2.48 -15.76
C LYS A 108 2.88 -1.72 -17.08
N GLY A 109 4.15 -1.57 -17.46
CA GLY A 109 4.56 -0.87 -18.68
C GLY A 109 4.57 0.66 -18.60
N ILE A 110 3.97 1.25 -17.55
CA ILE A 110 3.98 2.69 -17.32
C ILE A 110 5.07 3.05 -16.32
N THR A 111 6.02 3.88 -16.76
CA THR A 111 7.10 4.38 -15.91
C THR A 111 7.19 5.91 -15.99
N PRO A 112 7.81 6.58 -15.01
CA PRO A 112 7.99 8.02 -15.08
C PRO A 112 8.77 8.45 -16.33
N LYS A 113 9.77 7.65 -16.74
CA LYS A 113 10.62 7.95 -17.89
C LYS A 113 9.89 7.81 -19.22
N SER A 114 8.90 6.90 -19.31
CA SER A 114 8.17 6.63 -20.55
C SER A 114 6.93 7.50 -20.72
N HIS A 115 6.12 7.67 -19.67
CA HIS A 115 4.77 8.28 -19.80
C HIS A 115 4.66 9.67 -19.15
N LEU A 116 5.64 10.12 -18.37
CA LEU A 116 5.62 11.44 -17.71
C LEU A 116 6.66 12.42 -18.27
N ARG A 117 7.44 12.02 -19.29
CA ARG A 117 8.31 12.96 -20.01
C ARG A 117 7.45 13.81 -20.94
N ARG A 118 7.69 15.13 -20.96
CA ARG A 118 7.21 15.98 -22.06
C ARG A 118 7.79 15.42 -23.36
N ARG A 119 6.93 14.85 -24.20
CA ARG A 119 7.31 14.54 -25.57
C ARG A 119 7.25 15.87 -26.33
N THR A 120 8.33 16.22 -27.01
CA THR A 120 8.30 17.29 -28.01
C THR A 120 7.26 16.93 -29.08
N ALA A 121 6.59 17.93 -29.66
CA ALA A 121 5.46 17.77 -30.60
C ALA A 121 5.73 16.71 -31.70
N VAL A 122 6.98 16.58 -32.12
CA VAL A 122 7.51 15.59 -33.10
C VAL A 122 7.11 14.13 -32.81
N MET A 123 6.81 13.78 -31.55
CA MET A 123 6.46 12.41 -31.17
C MET A 123 4.97 12.21 -30.81
N ALA A 124 4.18 13.30 -30.75
CA ALA A 124 2.72 13.25 -30.56
C ALA A 124 2.01 12.81 -31.86
N GLU A 125 2.58 13.18 -33.01
CA GLU A 125 2.14 12.78 -34.34
C GLU A 125 2.17 11.25 -34.53
N LYS A 126 3.22 10.58 -34.01
CA LYS A 126 3.33 9.11 -34.00
C LYS A 126 2.33 8.40 -33.07
N ALA A 127 1.72 9.11 -32.14
CA ALA A 127 0.73 8.54 -31.20
C ALA A 127 -0.72 8.83 -31.62
N GLY A 128 -0.96 9.41 -32.80
CA GLY A 128 -2.29 9.75 -33.28
C GLY A 128 -3.01 10.85 -32.49
N VAL A 129 -2.28 11.57 -31.62
CA VAL A 129 -2.84 12.69 -30.87
C VAL A 129 -2.72 13.94 -31.73
N ARG A 130 -3.83 14.31 -32.37
CA ARG A 130 -3.99 15.51 -33.18
C ARG A 130 -3.62 16.74 -32.33
N THR A 131 -2.45 17.33 -32.55
CA THR A 131 -2.08 18.63 -31.99
C THR A 131 -2.94 19.68 -32.71
N LYS A 132 -3.85 20.33 -31.98
CA LYS A 132 -4.60 21.49 -32.49
C LYS A 132 -3.65 22.69 -32.63
N ASP A 133 -3.86 23.41 -33.72
CA ASP A 133 -3.15 24.61 -34.18
C ASP A 133 -3.06 25.74 -33.14
#